data_AF-A0A0J8RRR7-F1
#
_entry.id   AF-A0A0J8RRR7-F1
#
_cell.length_a   1.000
_cell.length_b   1.000
_cell.length_c   1.000
_cell.angle_alpha   90.00
_cell.angle_beta   90.00
_cell.angle_gamma   90.00
#
_symmetry.space_group_name_H-M   'P 1'
#
loop_
_entity.id
_entity.type
_entity.pdbx_description
1 polymer ?
#
loop_
_entity_poly.entity_id
_entity_poly.type
_entity_poly.pdbx_seq_one_letter_code
_entity_poly.pdbx_strand_id
1 'polypeptide(L)'
;MQRPGAAVYNLNAQAMDATVEIIRGVVEERGVDVKEVYIDTIGNPQTYQKKLERIFPSLKITVAKKADALFPAASVCAKVTRDAALEICYEELQRQRAGMVEMEHMNNGWGSGYPSDSKCVTWLKKEMHPLFGWGNECRFSWGTAKDLLEVKAGLKVDWPAVEDDDTKMTQFFITASTENAEAQDELRDWYGRRPKEIF
;
A
#
# COMPACT_ATOMS: atom_id res chain seq x y z
N MET A 1 -6.31 8.82 -4.84
CA MET A 1 -7.30 8.77 -3.73
C MET A 1 -7.60 7.32 -3.37
N GLN A 2 -7.81 7.04 -2.08
CA GLN A 2 -7.92 5.66 -1.60
C GLN A 2 -9.31 5.09 -1.76
N ARG A 3 -9.40 3.96 -2.45
CA ARG A 3 -10.60 3.14 -2.52
C ARG A 3 -10.80 2.42 -1.17
N PRO A 4 -11.89 2.68 -0.44
CA PRO A 4 -12.30 1.85 0.70
C PRO A 4 -12.75 0.49 0.16
N GLY A 5 -12.22 -0.62 0.71
CA GLY A 5 -12.76 -1.96 0.46
C GLY A 5 -12.00 -2.86 -0.53
N ALA A 6 -10.88 -2.44 -1.12
CA ALA A 6 -9.94 -3.43 -1.66
C ALA A 6 -9.37 -4.23 -0.48
N ALA A 7 -9.35 -5.57 -0.56
CA ALA A 7 -8.80 -6.45 0.49
C ALA A 7 -7.51 -5.85 1.04
N VAL A 8 -7.53 -5.45 2.32
CA VAL A 8 -6.49 -4.57 2.88
C VAL A 8 -5.18 -5.35 2.98
N TYR A 9 -4.35 -5.22 1.95
CA TYR A 9 -3.03 -5.85 1.92
C TYR A 9 -2.08 -5.08 2.83
N ASN A 10 -1.96 -5.53 4.06
CA ASN A 10 -1.24 -4.82 5.11
C ASN A 10 0.28 -4.79 4.87
N LEU A 11 0.96 -3.82 5.51
CA LEU A 11 2.40 -3.62 5.31
C LEU A 11 3.25 -4.82 5.78
N ASN A 12 2.81 -5.56 6.79
CA ASN A 12 3.55 -6.74 7.24
C ASN A 12 3.52 -7.88 6.20
N ALA A 13 2.41 -8.01 5.47
CA ALA A 13 2.30 -8.93 4.36
C ALA A 13 3.19 -8.49 3.19
N GLN A 14 3.13 -7.21 2.81
CA GLN A 14 4.03 -6.64 1.77
C GLN A 14 5.51 -6.86 2.10
N ALA A 15 5.90 -6.67 3.37
CA ALA A 15 7.27 -6.88 3.82
C ALA A 15 7.70 -8.36 3.77
N MET A 16 6.77 -9.28 4.08
CA MET A 16 7.01 -10.73 3.95
C MET A 16 7.23 -11.10 2.49
N ASP A 17 6.36 -10.66 1.58
CA ASP A 17 6.47 -11.00 0.15
C ASP A 17 7.78 -10.46 -0.44
N ALA A 18 8.13 -9.20 -0.15
CA ALA A 18 9.40 -8.62 -0.58
C ALA A 18 10.61 -9.41 -0.04
N THR A 19 10.54 -9.91 1.19
CA THR A 19 11.61 -10.74 1.76
C THR A 19 11.71 -12.09 1.03
N VAL A 20 10.58 -12.72 0.72
CA VAL A 20 10.52 -13.97 -0.05
C VAL A 20 11.08 -13.76 -1.46
N GLU A 21 10.72 -12.67 -2.14
CA GLU A 21 11.21 -12.33 -3.47
C GLU A 21 12.73 -12.11 -3.47
N ILE A 22 13.28 -11.40 -2.49
CA ILE A 22 14.74 -11.21 -2.37
C ILE A 22 15.44 -12.56 -2.18
N ILE A 23 14.92 -13.44 -1.33
CA ILE A 23 15.52 -14.77 -1.11
C ILE A 23 15.46 -15.61 -2.41
N ARG A 24 14.32 -15.62 -3.10
CA ARG A 24 14.18 -16.32 -4.40
C ARG A 24 15.13 -15.77 -5.44
N GLY A 25 15.24 -14.45 -5.58
CA GLY A 25 16.14 -13.81 -6.53
C GLY A 25 17.61 -14.19 -6.29
N VAL A 26 18.01 -14.40 -5.03
CA VAL A 26 19.37 -14.84 -4.70
C VAL A 26 19.58 -16.34 -4.94
N VAL A 27 18.64 -17.17 -4.48
CA VAL A 27 18.79 -18.63 -4.50
C VAL A 27 18.46 -19.23 -5.87
N GLU A 28 17.31 -18.86 -6.42
CA GLU A 28 16.75 -19.47 -7.64
C GLU A 28 17.26 -18.77 -8.90
N GLU A 29 17.20 -17.43 -8.97
CA GLU A 29 17.55 -16.70 -10.18
C GLU A 29 19.07 -16.54 -10.37
N ARG A 30 19.80 -16.28 -9.28
CA ARG A 30 21.26 -16.10 -9.30
C ARG A 30 22.05 -17.37 -8.99
N GLY A 31 21.38 -18.43 -8.54
CA GLY A 31 22.01 -19.72 -8.23
C GLY A 31 23.04 -19.65 -7.10
N VAL A 32 22.92 -18.71 -6.16
CA VAL A 32 23.84 -18.60 -5.03
C VAL A 32 23.55 -19.72 -4.03
N ASP A 33 24.57 -20.50 -3.66
CA ASP A 33 24.44 -21.55 -2.66
C ASP A 33 24.34 -20.97 -1.24
N VAL A 34 23.13 -20.58 -0.84
CA VAL A 34 22.82 -20.04 0.48
C VAL A 34 22.59 -21.18 1.48
N LYS A 35 23.33 -21.17 2.60
CA LYS A 35 23.14 -22.14 3.69
C LYS A 35 22.28 -21.61 4.83
N GLU A 36 22.51 -20.36 5.21
CA GLU A 36 21.85 -19.74 6.37
C GLU A 36 21.30 -18.37 5.99
N VAL A 37 20.12 -18.04 6.50
CA VAL A 37 19.45 -16.75 6.27
C VAL A 37 19.08 -16.14 7.62
N TYR A 38 19.50 -14.90 7.84
CA TYR A 38 19.24 -14.14 9.07
C TYR A 38 18.36 -12.94 8.76
N ILE A 39 17.21 -12.83 9.43
CA ILE A 39 16.20 -11.81 9.14
C ILE A 39 15.89 -11.02 10.41
N ASP A 40 15.94 -9.69 10.30
CA ASP A 40 15.49 -8.78 11.34
C ASP A 40 13.97 -8.59 11.29
N THR A 41 13.32 -8.58 12.45
CA THR A 41 11.88 -8.35 12.55
C THR A 41 11.51 -7.43 13.71
N ILE A 42 10.45 -6.66 13.53
CA ILE A 42 9.80 -5.86 14.58
C ILE A 42 8.67 -6.69 15.26
N GLY A 43 8.16 -7.71 14.56
CA GLY A 43 6.99 -8.50 14.95
C GLY A 43 7.31 -9.77 15.75
N ASN A 44 6.41 -10.75 15.67
CA ASN A 44 6.60 -12.08 16.26
C ASN A 44 7.54 -12.92 15.37
N PRO A 45 8.76 -13.23 15.82
CA PRO A 45 9.73 -13.96 14.99
C PRO A 45 9.28 -15.39 14.68
N GLN A 46 8.61 -16.08 15.61
CA GLN A 46 8.23 -17.47 15.45
C GLN A 46 7.23 -17.68 14.30
N THR A 47 6.23 -16.80 14.20
CA THR A 47 5.23 -16.87 13.11
C THR A 47 5.86 -16.58 11.76
N TYR A 48 6.79 -15.61 11.71
CA TYR A 48 7.49 -15.25 10.49
C TYR A 48 8.41 -16.40 10.03
N GLN A 49 9.24 -16.91 10.96
CA GLN A 49 10.17 -17.98 10.68
C GLN A 49 9.45 -19.23 10.15
N LYS A 50 8.38 -19.69 10.82
CA LYS A 50 7.60 -20.86 10.39
C LYS A 50 7.05 -20.71 8.96
N LYS A 51 6.64 -19.49 8.58
CA LYS A 51 6.16 -19.23 7.21
C LYS A 51 7.30 -19.34 6.21
N LEU A 52 8.46 -18.75 6.50
CA LEU A 52 9.62 -18.81 5.62
C LEU A 52 10.19 -20.22 5.50
N GLU A 53 10.29 -20.96 6.60
CA GLU A 53 10.75 -22.36 6.61
C GLU A 53 9.83 -23.26 5.76
N ARG A 54 8.52 -22.96 5.71
CA ARG A 54 7.58 -23.66 4.83
C ARG A 54 7.82 -23.36 3.35
N ILE A 55 8.25 -22.14 3.04
CA ILE A 55 8.53 -21.70 1.65
C ILE A 55 9.90 -22.22 1.20
N PHE A 56 10.89 -22.19 2.10
CA PHE A 56 12.29 -22.55 1.83
C PHE A 56 12.77 -23.66 2.77
N PRO A 57 12.30 -24.90 2.60
CA PRO A 57 12.61 -26.00 3.52
C PRO A 57 14.08 -26.43 3.51
N SER A 58 14.85 -26.06 2.49
CA SER A 58 16.28 -26.36 2.37
C SER A 58 17.20 -25.36 3.08
N LEU A 59 16.69 -24.18 3.46
CA LEU A 59 17.48 -23.12 4.07
C LEU A 59 17.35 -23.14 5.59
N LYS A 60 18.46 -22.89 6.29
CA LYS A 60 18.43 -22.66 7.74
C LYS A 60 18.10 -21.19 8.01
N ILE A 61 16.84 -20.91 8.34
CA ILE A 61 16.34 -19.54 8.53
C ILE A 61 16.26 -19.22 10.01
N THR A 62 16.84 -18.08 10.40
CA THR A 62 16.74 -17.52 11.74
C THR A 62 16.12 -16.13 11.67
N VAL A 63 14.96 -15.96 12.30
CA VAL A 63 14.32 -14.65 12.44
C VAL A 63 14.50 -14.17 13.87
N ALA A 64 15.06 -12.98 14.04
CA ALA A 64 15.32 -12.39 15.36
C ALA A 64 15.00 -10.90 15.38
N LYS A 65 14.79 -10.36 16.58
CA LYS A 65 14.68 -8.90 16.78
C LYS A 65 16.08 -8.31 16.92
N LYS A 66 16.33 -7.14 16.32
CA LYS A 66 17.63 -6.45 16.34
C LYS A 66 18.74 -7.31 15.74
N ALA A 67 18.42 -8.07 14.69
CA ALA A 67 19.42 -8.90 14.01
C ALA A 67 20.49 -8.02 13.33
N ASP A 68 20.17 -6.77 13.03
CA ASP A 68 21.09 -5.76 12.48
C ASP A 68 22.25 -5.41 13.42
N ALA A 69 22.07 -5.55 14.75
CA ALA A 69 23.14 -5.37 15.71
C ALA A 69 24.19 -6.50 15.65
N LEU A 70 23.78 -7.69 15.22
CA LEU A 70 24.64 -8.87 15.10
C LEU A 70 25.19 -9.01 13.66
N PHE A 71 24.39 -8.64 12.66
CA PHE A 71 24.68 -8.79 11.23
C PHE A 71 24.35 -7.49 10.47
N PRO A 72 25.21 -6.46 10.50
CA PRO A 72 24.84 -5.10 10.11
C PRO A 72 24.74 -4.83 8.61
N ALA A 73 25.41 -5.64 7.76
CA ALA A 73 25.65 -5.33 6.34
C ALA A 73 24.36 -5.04 5.55
N ALA A 74 23.34 -5.89 5.68
CA ALA A 74 22.08 -5.72 4.97
C ALA A 74 21.34 -4.43 5.36
N SER A 75 21.38 -4.06 6.65
CA SER A 75 20.74 -2.84 7.14
C SER A 75 21.41 -1.58 6.58
N VAL A 76 22.74 -1.59 6.41
CA VAL A 76 23.49 -0.48 5.80
C VAL A 76 23.11 -0.34 4.34
N CYS A 77 23.15 -1.44 3.57
CA CYS A 77 22.75 -1.42 2.16
C CYS A 77 21.32 -0.91 1.98
N ALA A 78 20.38 -1.36 2.81
CA ALA A 78 18.98 -0.91 2.75
C ALA A 78 18.84 0.59 3.04
N LYS A 79 19.52 1.12 4.08
CA LYS A 79 19.46 2.54 4.45
C LYS A 79 20.09 3.44 3.39
N VAL A 80 21.29 3.10 2.90
CA VAL A 80 21.97 3.88 1.86
C VAL A 80 21.17 3.88 0.56
N THR A 81 20.62 2.72 0.16
CA THR A 81 19.77 2.62 -1.05
C THR A 81 18.51 3.46 -0.89
N ARG A 82 17.87 3.43 0.29
CA ARG A 82 16.70 4.28 0.58
C ARG A 82 17.06 5.75 0.45
N ASP A 83 18.15 6.19 1.07
CA ASP A 83 18.52 7.60 1.10
C ASP A 83 18.84 8.13 -0.31
N ALA A 84 19.59 7.36 -1.11
CA ALA A 84 19.82 7.67 -2.53
C ALA A 84 18.53 7.71 -3.36
N ALA A 85 17.61 6.77 -3.16
CA ALA A 85 16.32 6.75 -3.86
C ALA A 85 15.45 7.95 -3.49
N LEU A 86 15.47 8.38 -2.22
CA LEU A 86 14.77 9.57 -1.76
C LEU A 86 15.35 10.85 -2.36
N GLU A 87 16.67 10.97 -2.46
CA GLU A 87 17.34 12.09 -3.12
C GLU A 87 16.90 12.22 -4.59
N ILE A 88 16.98 11.13 -5.36
CA ILE A 88 16.54 11.09 -6.76
C ILE A 88 15.05 11.46 -6.88
N CYS A 89 14.21 10.91 -6.00
CA CYS A 89 12.78 11.23 -5.97
C CYS A 89 12.53 12.72 -5.68
N TYR A 90 13.32 13.33 -4.80
CA TYR A 90 13.20 14.75 -4.47
C TYR A 90 13.63 15.62 -5.65
N GLU A 91 14.75 15.29 -6.29
CA GLU A 91 15.25 16.01 -7.47
C GLU A 91 14.23 16.01 -8.62
N GLU A 92 13.62 14.85 -8.90
CA GLU A 92 12.59 14.75 -9.94
C GLU A 92 11.33 15.56 -9.58
N LEU A 93 10.92 15.54 -8.31
CA LEU A 93 9.81 16.36 -7.82
C LEU A 93 10.10 17.86 -7.95
N GLN A 94 11.35 18.29 -7.71
CA GLN A 94 11.76 19.67 -7.96
C GLN A 94 11.81 20.00 -9.45
N ARG A 95 12.26 19.08 -10.30
CA ARG A 95 12.33 19.28 -11.75
C ARG A 95 10.94 19.48 -12.36
N GLN A 96 9.95 18.69 -11.94
CA GLN A 96 8.55 18.84 -12.37
C GLN A 96 7.97 20.20 -11.99
N ARG A 97 8.48 20.81 -10.92
CA ARG A 97 8.06 22.14 -10.43
C ARG A 97 8.80 23.29 -11.08
N ALA A 98 10.08 23.12 -11.40
CA ALA A 98 10.90 24.15 -12.03
C ALA A 98 10.39 24.56 -13.43
N GLY A 99 9.50 23.77 -14.04
CA GLY A 99 8.72 24.17 -15.21
C GLY A 99 7.63 25.22 -14.95
N MET A 100 7.38 25.63 -13.69
CA MET A 100 6.25 26.50 -13.32
C MET A 100 6.62 27.85 -12.68
N VAL A 101 7.72 28.03 -11.93
CA VAL A 101 8.18 29.32 -11.37
C VAL A 101 9.69 29.29 -11.08
N GLU A 102 10.39 30.41 -11.22
CA GLU A 102 11.81 30.61 -10.87
C GLU A 102 12.16 30.04 -9.49
N MET A 103 13.29 29.33 -9.43
CA MET A 103 13.83 28.68 -8.24
C MET A 103 14.18 29.70 -7.15
N GLU A 104 13.22 30.01 -6.28
CA GLU A 104 13.59 30.30 -4.91
C GLU A 104 14.12 28.99 -4.31
N HIS A 105 15.43 28.93 -4.08
CA HIS A 105 16.09 27.98 -3.21
C HIS A 105 15.54 28.10 -1.77
N MET A 106 14.29 27.71 -1.57
CA MET A 106 13.71 27.57 -0.25
C MET A 106 14.21 26.24 0.31
N ASN A 107 15.20 26.39 1.19
CA ASN A 107 15.95 25.40 1.96
C ASN A 107 15.08 24.53 2.91
N ASN A 108 13.84 24.22 2.52
CA ASN A 108 12.89 23.44 3.30
C ASN A 108 12.52 22.17 2.51
N GLY A 109 13.43 21.20 2.48
CA GLY A 109 13.12 19.83 2.05
C GLY A 109 11.96 19.24 2.87
N TRP A 110 11.47 18.06 2.47
CA TRP A 110 10.33 17.37 3.11
C TRP A 110 10.59 16.86 4.54
N GLY A 111 11.67 17.30 5.18
CA GLY A 111 12.10 16.87 6.51
C GLY A 111 12.64 15.44 6.51
N SER A 112 12.40 14.74 7.62
CA SER A 112 12.81 13.34 7.83
C SER A 112 11.90 12.32 7.15
N GLY A 113 10.73 12.73 6.65
CA GLY A 113 9.69 11.84 6.12
C GLY A 113 8.84 11.13 7.18
N TYR A 114 9.08 11.36 8.47
CA TYR A 114 8.28 10.78 9.55
C TYR A 114 7.12 11.69 9.97
N PRO A 115 5.94 11.12 10.30
CA PRO A 115 4.80 11.90 10.81
C PRO A 115 5.06 12.68 12.10
N SER A 116 6.04 12.27 12.89
CA SER A 116 6.45 12.95 14.13
C SER A 116 7.29 14.21 13.89
N ASP A 117 7.77 14.43 12.67
CA ASP A 117 8.57 15.59 12.30
C ASP A 117 7.68 16.74 11.83
N SER A 118 7.76 17.87 12.53
CA SER A 118 6.99 19.08 12.21
C SER A 118 7.31 19.62 10.82
N LYS A 119 8.54 19.45 10.31
CA LYS A 119 8.90 19.86 8.94
C LYS A 119 8.17 19.00 7.91
N CYS A 120 8.13 17.68 8.11
CA CYS A 120 7.43 16.74 7.24
C CYS A 120 5.93 17.04 7.17
N VAL A 121 5.28 17.25 8.32
CA VAL A 121 3.85 17.58 8.38
C VAL A 121 3.56 18.94 7.73
N THR A 122 4.45 19.92 7.88
CA THR A 122 4.32 21.23 7.24
C THR A 122 4.45 21.13 5.73
N TRP A 123 5.44 20.35 5.26
CA TRP A 123 5.62 20.06 3.84
C TRP A 123 4.39 19.36 3.25
N LEU A 124 3.88 18.30 3.90
CA LEU A 124 2.66 17.60 3.45
C LEU A 124 1.47 18.54 3.27
N LYS A 125 1.24 19.45 4.22
CA LYS A 125 0.14 20.42 4.13
C LYS A 125 0.34 21.42 2.99
N LYS A 126 1.57 21.91 2.81
CA LYS A 126 1.92 22.90 1.79
C LYS A 126 1.80 22.31 0.38
N GLU A 127 2.22 21.06 0.22
CA GLU A 127 2.36 20.41 -1.07
C GLU A 127 1.15 19.58 -1.50
N MET A 128 0.04 19.69 -0.77
CA MET A 128 -1.19 18.97 -1.11
C MET A 128 -1.97 19.70 -2.20
N HIS A 129 -2.10 19.06 -3.36
CA HIS A 129 -2.97 19.47 -4.45
C HIS A 129 -4.46 19.28 -4.05
N PRO A 130 -5.35 20.27 -4.30
CA PRO A 130 -6.76 20.22 -3.86
C PRO A 130 -7.56 19.03 -4.41
N LEU A 131 -7.32 18.68 -5.68
CA LEU A 131 -7.95 17.53 -6.34
C LEU A 131 -7.20 16.20 -6.13
N PHE A 132 -5.91 16.14 -6.47
CA PHE A 132 -5.15 14.89 -6.49
C PHE A 132 -4.49 14.50 -5.17
N GLY A 133 -4.36 15.42 -4.21
CA GLY A 133 -3.54 15.22 -3.01
C GLY A 133 -2.06 15.36 -3.34
N TRP A 134 -1.30 14.27 -3.24
CA TRP A 134 0.15 14.27 -3.52
C TRP A 134 0.50 13.34 -4.70
N GLY A 135 1.76 13.36 -5.14
CA GLY A 135 2.27 12.41 -6.11
C GLY A 135 2.71 11.09 -5.47
N ASN A 136 3.57 10.37 -6.20
CA ASN A 136 4.10 9.06 -5.80
C ASN A 136 5.01 9.11 -4.56
N GLU A 137 5.48 10.30 -4.19
CA GLU A 137 6.32 10.52 -3.02
C GLU A 137 5.56 10.32 -1.69
N CYS A 138 4.22 10.45 -1.70
CA CYS A 138 3.42 10.36 -0.49
C CYS A 138 2.68 9.02 -0.36
N ARG A 139 2.81 8.39 0.81
CA ARG A 139 2.07 7.17 1.14
C ARG A 139 0.68 7.52 1.65
N PHE A 140 -0.31 7.47 0.77
CA PHE A 140 -1.71 7.71 1.12
C PHE A 140 -2.24 6.78 2.23
N SER A 141 -1.65 5.58 2.42
CA SER A 141 -2.08 4.61 3.45
C SER A 141 -1.75 5.03 4.87
N TRP A 142 -0.90 6.04 5.05
CA TRP A 142 -0.53 6.54 6.36
C TRP A 142 -1.65 7.36 6.99
N GLY A 143 -1.87 7.16 8.29
CA GLY A 143 -2.91 7.85 9.05
C GLY A 143 -2.86 9.37 8.86
N THR A 144 -1.67 9.96 8.98
CA THR A 144 -1.49 11.41 8.78
C THR A 144 -1.90 11.89 7.39
N ALA A 145 -1.66 11.12 6.34
CA ALA A 145 -2.07 11.49 4.98
C ALA A 145 -3.60 11.37 4.82
N LYS A 146 -4.21 10.34 5.41
CA LYS A 146 -5.67 10.16 5.46
C LYS A 146 -6.34 11.33 6.19
N ASP A 147 -5.88 11.62 7.39
CA ASP A 147 -6.43 12.69 8.23
C ASP A 147 -6.35 14.06 7.51
N LEU A 148 -5.26 14.32 6.78
CA LEU A 148 -5.10 15.56 6.02
C LEU A 148 -6.06 15.67 4.83
N LEU A 149 -6.32 14.56 4.13
CA LEU A 149 -7.29 14.51 3.04
C LEU A 149 -8.73 14.67 3.53
N GLU A 150 -9.05 14.09 4.69
CA GLU A 150 -10.41 14.11 5.27
C GLU A 150 -10.75 15.44 5.96
N VAL A 151 -9.79 16.05 6.68
CA VAL A 151 -10.08 17.16 7.60
C VAL A 151 -9.92 18.54 6.97
N LYS A 152 -8.99 18.75 6.03
CA LYS A 152 -8.51 20.12 5.75
C LYS A 152 -8.52 20.64 4.31
N ALA A 153 -8.30 19.81 3.29
CA ALA A 153 -8.17 20.39 1.93
C ALA A 153 -8.38 19.43 0.74
N GLY A 154 -8.80 18.18 0.98
CA GLY A 154 -9.18 17.27 -0.10
C GLY A 154 -10.63 17.45 -0.50
N LEU A 155 -10.91 17.46 -1.81
CA LEU A 155 -12.27 17.21 -2.30
C LEU A 155 -12.74 15.84 -1.80
N LYS A 156 -13.93 15.76 -1.21
CA LYS A 156 -14.50 14.47 -0.79
C LYS A 156 -14.77 13.63 -2.04
N VAL A 157 -14.15 12.46 -2.11
CA VAL A 157 -14.40 11.50 -3.17
C VAL A 157 -15.08 10.28 -2.60
N ASP A 158 -16.32 10.10 -3.01
CA ASP A 158 -17.12 8.92 -2.70
C ASP A 158 -16.79 7.83 -3.71
N TRP A 159 -16.08 6.83 -3.23
CA TRP A 159 -15.80 5.62 -3.99
C TRP A 159 -17.02 4.70 -3.94
N PRO A 160 -17.35 4.00 -5.04
CA PRO A 160 -18.38 2.98 -4.98
C PRO A 160 -17.99 1.96 -3.91
N ALA A 161 -18.94 1.63 -3.04
CA ALA A 161 -18.79 0.49 -2.16
C ALA A 161 -18.42 -0.71 -3.03
N VAL A 162 -17.32 -1.38 -2.70
CA VAL A 162 -17.09 -2.70 -3.27
C VAL A 162 -18.20 -3.53 -2.66
N GLU A 163 -19.20 -3.90 -3.46
CA GLU A 163 -20.15 -4.93 -3.03
C GLU A 163 -19.29 -6.12 -2.64
N ASP A 164 -19.31 -6.47 -1.35
CA ASP A 164 -18.82 -7.76 -0.93
C ASP A 164 -19.66 -8.78 -1.70
N ASP A 165 -19.07 -9.40 -2.72
CA ASP A 165 -19.68 -10.47 -3.51
C ASP A 165 -19.85 -11.76 -2.66
N ASP A 166 -19.90 -11.62 -1.34
CA ASP A 166 -20.37 -12.58 -0.35
C ASP A 166 -21.91 -12.59 -0.29
N THR A 167 -22.59 -12.30 -1.41
CA THR A 167 -24.01 -12.62 -1.55
C THR A 167 -24.13 -14.14 -1.56
N LYS A 168 -24.22 -14.73 -0.37
CA LYS A 168 -24.36 -16.18 -0.18
C LYS A 168 -25.46 -16.66 -1.10
N MET A 169 -25.14 -17.64 -1.95
CA MET A 169 -26.05 -18.25 -2.93
C MET A 169 -27.43 -18.62 -2.35
N THR A 170 -27.52 -18.85 -1.04
CA THR A 170 -28.75 -19.08 -0.28
C THR A 170 -29.75 -17.91 -0.31
N GLN A 171 -29.30 -16.67 -0.48
CA GLN A 171 -30.15 -15.49 -0.48
C GLN A 171 -30.94 -15.38 -1.80
N PHE A 172 -30.39 -15.89 -2.91
CA PHE A 172 -31.08 -15.99 -4.21
C PHE A 172 -32.28 -16.95 -4.20
N PHE A 173 -32.22 -18.03 -3.40
CA PHE A 173 -33.33 -18.98 -3.30
C PHE A 173 -34.49 -18.44 -2.46
N ILE A 174 -34.21 -17.55 -1.50
CA ILE A 174 -35.25 -16.97 -0.63
C ILE A 174 -36.06 -15.92 -1.40
N THR A 175 -35.42 -15.06 -2.19
CA THR A 175 -36.12 -14.05 -3.01
C THR A 175 -36.98 -14.67 -4.12
N ALA A 176 -36.50 -15.76 -4.74
CA ALA A 176 -37.28 -16.50 -5.75
C ALA A 176 -38.55 -17.15 -5.20
N SER A 177 -38.65 -17.33 -3.88
CA SER A 177 -39.79 -17.98 -3.22
C SER A 177 -40.93 -17.00 -2.87
N THR A 178 -40.68 -15.69 -2.91
CA THR A 178 -41.60 -14.64 -2.46
C THR A 178 -42.25 -13.83 -3.60
N GLU A 179 -41.79 -13.96 -4.84
CA GLU A 179 -42.39 -13.27 -5.99
C GLU A 179 -43.49 -14.12 -6.63
N ASN A 180 -44.65 -14.17 -5.96
CA ASN A 180 -45.91 -14.43 -6.64
C ASN A 180 -46.85 -13.24 -6.39
N ALA A 181 -47.14 -12.56 -7.51
CA ALA A 181 -48.26 -11.65 -7.74
C ALA A 181 -48.22 -10.23 -7.14
N GLU A 182 -47.49 -9.31 -7.80
CA GLU A 182 -48.00 -7.94 -8.03
C GLU A 182 -47.60 -7.48 -9.44
N ALA A 183 -48.52 -6.80 -10.14
CA ALA A 183 -48.36 -6.37 -11.52
C ALA A 183 -47.12 -5.48 -11.67
N GLN A 184 -46.21 -5.88 -12.57
CA GLN A 184 -44.97 -5.16 -12.85
C GLN A 184 -45.29 -3.78 -13.43
N ASP A 185 -44.99 -2.74 -12.65
CA ASP A 185 -45.00 -1.35 -13.09
C ASP A 185 -43.79 -1.16 -14.02
N GLU A 186 -44.03 -1.31 -15.34
CA GLU A 186 -43.00 -1.30 -16.38
C GLU A 186 -42.09 -0.07 -16.31
N LEU A 187 -42.60 1.08 -15.86
CA LEU A 187 -41.82 2.32 -15.75
C LEU A 187 -40.85 2.27 -14.57
N ARG A 188 -41.26 1.63 -13.47
CA ARG A 188 -40.50 1.46 -12.25
C ARG A 188 -39.48 0.33 -12.37
N ASP A 189 -39.77 -0.66 -13.21
CA ASP A 189 -38.86 -1.76 -13.54
C ASP A 189 -37.83 -1.41 -14.63
N TRP A 190 -38.08 -0.38 -15.44
CA TRP A 190 -37.19 0.06 -16.52
C TRP A 190 -36.03 0.95 -16.05
N TYR A 191 -36.25 1.85 -15.08
CA TYR A 191 -35.22 2.80 -14.66
C TYR A 191 -34.21 2.13 -13.70
N GLY A 192 -32.98 1.90 -14.18
CA GLY A 192 -31.86 1.40 -13.35
C GLY A 192 -31.53 -0.09 -13.49
N ARG A 193 -32.25 -0.86 -14.32
CA ARG A 193 -31.83 -2.24 -14.68
C ARG A 193 -30.98 -2.19 -15.95
N ARG A 194 -29.77 -2.77 -15.92
CA ARG A 194 -29.01 -3.03 -17.15
C ARG A 194 -29.73 -4.16 -17.90
N PRO A 195 -30.07 -4.00 -19.20
CA PRO A 195 -30.55 -5.11 -20.01
C PRO A 195 -29.51 -6.23 -19.95
N LYS A 196 -29.93 -7.49 -19.76
CA LYS A 196 -29.03 -8.63 -19.89
C LYS A 196 -28.46 -8.59 -21.30
N GLU A 197 -27.16 -8.39 -21.45
CA GLU A 197 -26.48 -8.58 -22.72
C GLU A 197 -26.62 -10.06 -23.09
N ILE A 198 -27.31 -10.33 -24.19
CA ILE A 198 -27.45 -11.67 -24.75
C ILE A 198 -26.29 -11.84 -25.73
N PHE A 199 -25.26 -12.58 -25.31
CA PHE A 199 -24.28 -13.20 -26.21
C PHE A 199 -24.02 -14.63 -25.75
#